data_AF-A0A3D8MS62-F1
#
_entry.id   AF-A0A3D8MS62-F1
#
_cell.length_a   1.000
_cell.length_b   1.000
_cell.length_c   1.000
_cell.angle_alpha   90.00
_cell.angle_beta   90.00
_cell.angle_gamma   90.00
#
_symmetry.space_group_name_H-M   'P 1'
#
loop_
_entity.id
_entity.type
_entity.pdbx_description
1 polymer ?
#
loop_
_entity_poly.entity_id
_entity_poly.type
_entity_poly.pdbx_seq_one_letter_code
_entity_poly.pdbx_strand_id
1 'polypeptide(L)'
;MVAHLLEAESLDDAALLGVFEELAARQPAFALLTGLWGPALYRRHRALYRGFILRRFRSAGYDPGRGAWRVAPWSGPYQEELERWLQLAESLEDAEVFRRLYRWRLTQGQPAGPKDVARWREDLCEHFGQVRGGSAGRRRVLERYDQPFELRELQALTLYRCDPEAARDYIAMKLSRVPVYRRRIWEALLAAARRRGDWPFARELYRLQVPPGQWRRDVEAISEHVRDPAELISWLEEHHPRGSFEEKGVAILALLRARGGEVLPYVRRHLGEAFDAPGGGALLREFLKEVAARRWWGLWARVLKEWAPQRLYEWEVMALLHASDLPDRERRRRLRLLGRVGDEAEVTRLSDVSAVALYARYPRLVRGVFAPRVMPSAVQGYPRLMARALQEGDEVLIDRMASALIMEVPRFGVVEVAEVTAQLTQYYRSLLSEPRRFGARVVPMLIELSSERRWRAGMLLKSNPLAHHLLVEALPAYLLDEAWLGALLRAPAWFVRRVGCQALCLGDEALASRRARQCARQAMPSLGARHRAERRWAARAVARGVCDEESARDALQMAQAVLDGELSAGQGDAELVRLVGRLSARWPQAAHQAGLRPGRGPGPG
;
A
#
# COMPACT_ATOMS: atom_id res chain seq x y z
N MET A 1 -12.23 -43.81 -15.31
CA MET A 1 -11.95 -43.17 -14.01
C MET A 1 -12.86 -41.98 -13.73
N VAL A 2 -12.75 -40.82 -14.41
CA VAL A 2 -13.61 -39.65 -14.13
C VAL A 2 -15.10 -39.96 -14.25
N ALA A 3 -15.52 -40.66 -15.31
CA ALA A 3 -16.92 -41.09 -15.48
C ALA A 3 -17.42 -41.96 -14.30
N HIS A 4 -16.62 -42.94 -13.88
CA HIS A 4 -16.96 -43.83 -12.76
C HIS A 4 -17.05 -43.08 -11.42
N LEU A 5 -16.24 -42.04 -11.21
CA LEU A 5 -16.32 -41.20 -10.00
C LEU A 5 -17.58 -40.33 -9.98
N LEU A 6 -18.10 -39.92 -11.14
CA LEU A 6 -19.36 -39.16 -11.24
C LEU A 6 -20.58 -40.03 -10.92
N GLU A 7 -20.50 -41.32 -11.21
CA GLU A 7 -21.55 -42.33 -10.98
C GLU A 7 -21.44 -43.02 -9.60
N ALA A 8 -20.36 -42.77 -8.85
CA ALA A 8 -20.15 -43.39 -7.55
C ALA A 8 -21.10 -42.80 -6.49
N GLU A 9 -22.08 -43.61 -6.07
CA GLU A 9 -23.00 -43.28 -4.97
C GLU A 9 -22.35 -43.39 -3.58
N SER A 10 -21.17 -44.02 -3.49
CA SER A 10 -20.45 -44.25 -2.23
C SER A 10 -19.71 -43.03 -1.67
N LEU A 11 -19.63 -41.94 -2.44
CA LEU A 11 -19.00 -40.69 -2.03
C LEU A 11 -20.04 -39.59 -1.83
N ASP A 12 -20.02 -38.97 -0.66
CA ASP A 12 -20.75 -37.71 -0.44
C ASP A 12 -20.15 -36.57 -1.27
N ASP A 13 -20.90 -35.47 -1.39
CA ASP A 13 -20.53 -34.39 -2.30
C ASP A 13 -19.23 -33.68 -1.92
N ALA A 14 -18.89 -33.62 -0.63
CA ALA A 14 -17.66 -33.00 -0.14
C ALA A 14 -16.43 -33.89 -0.39
N ALA A 15 -16.57 -35.19 -0.14
CA ALA A 15 -15.55 -36.19 -0.45
C ALA A 15 -15.27 -36.25 -1.96
N LEU A 16 -16.32 -36.21 -2.78
CA LEU A 16 -16.18 -36.15 -4.24
C LEU A 16 -15.43 -34.88 -4.69
N LEU A 17 -15.73 -33.72 -4.09
CA LEU A 17 -14.98 -32.48 -4.37
C LEU A 17 -13.49 -32.63 -4.01
N GLY A 18 -13.17 -33.23 -2.87
CA GLY A 18 -11.79 -33.48 -2.44
C GLY A 18 -11.01 -34.34 -3.43
N VAL A 19 -11.61 -35.45 -3.86
CA VAL A 19 -11.03 -36.36 -4.89
C VAL A 19 -10.81 -35.62 -6.21
N PHE A 20 -11.75 -34.77 -6.61
CA PHE A 20 -11.65 -33.98 -7.85
C PHE A 20 -10.56 -32.90 -7.78
N GLU A 21 -10.36 -32.23 -6.64
CA GLU A 21 -9.25 -31.28 -6.46
C GLU A 21 -7.88 -31.99 -6.48
N GLU A 22 -7.76 -33.16 -5.85
CA GLU A 22 -6.54 -33.97 -5.88
C GLU A 22 -6.22 -34.45 -7.31
N LEU A 23 -7.23 -34.93 -8.02
CA LEU A 23 -7.08 -35.36 -9.41
C LEU A 23 -6.69 -34.18 -10.32
N ALA A 24 -7.33 -33.02 -10.16
CA ALA A 24 -7.01 -31.82 -10.92
C ALA A 24 -5.61 -31.27 -10.62
N ALA A 25 -5.06 -31.53 -9.43
CA ALA A 25 -3.68 -31.17 -9.08
C ALA A 25 -2.66 -32.13 -9.71
N ARG A 26 -2.98 -33.42 -9.80
CA ARG A 26 -2.08 -34.46 -10.35
C ARG A 26 -2.12 -34.57 -11.86
N GLN A 27 -3.24 -34.22 -12.50
CA GLN A 27 -3.47 -34.43 -13.93
C GLN A 27 -3.67 -33.09 -14.66
N PRO A 28 -2.63 -32.53 -15.31
CA PRO A 28 -2.74 -31.24 -15.99
C PRO A 28 -3.82 -31.19 -17.09
N ALA A 29 -4.10 -32.33 -17.75
CA ALA A 29 -5.12 -32.44 -18.79
C ALA A 29 -6.56 -32.57 -18.24
N PHE A 30 -6.74 -32.71 -16.91
CA PHE A 30 -8.07 -32.88 -16.28
C PHE A 30 -9.06 -31.78 -16.68
N ALA A 31 -8.58 -30.54 -16.74
CA ALA A 31 -9.39 -29.38 -17.10
C ALA A 31 -9.93 -29.45 -18.55
N LEU A 32 -9.28 -30.18 -19.46
CA LEU A 32 -9.77 -30.36 -20.84
C LEU A 32 -10.99 -31.29 -20.92
N LEU A 33 -11.28 -32.03 -19.85
CA LEU A 33 -12.46 -32.88 -19.73
C LEU A 33 -13.68 -32.13 -19.17
N THR A 34 -13.68 -30.78 -19.21
CA THR A 34 -14.76 -29.94 -18.66
C THR A 34 -16.15 -30.36 -19.19
N GLY A 35 -16.26 -30.79 -20.45
CA GLY A 35 -17.53 -31.24 -21.03
C GLY A 35 -18.10 -32.52 -20.39
N LEU A 36 -17.24 -33.38 -19.84
CA LEU A 36 -17.63 -34.60 -19.14
C LEU A 36 -18.09 -34.31 -17.70
N TRP A 37 -17.24 -33.64 -16.91
CA TRP A 37 -17.50 -33.48 -15.48
C TRP A 37 -18.30 -32.23 -15.13
N GLY A 38 -18.21 -31.16 -15.90
CA GLY A 38 -18.83 -29.87 -15.61
C GLY A 38 -20.36 -29.95 -15.49
N PRO A 39 -21.07 -30.45 -16.52
CA PRO A 39 -22.54 -30.59 -16.49
C PRO A 39 -23.02 -31.50 -15.35
N ALA A 40 -22.29 -32.58 -15.06
CA ALA A 40 -22.65 -33.54 -14.02
C ALA A 40 -22.55 -32.91 -12.61
N LEU A 41 -21.40 -32.30 -12.29
CA LEU A 41 -21.20 -31.64 -10.99
C LEU A 41 -22.14 -30.45 -10.79
N TYR A 42 -22.36 -29.66 -11.85
CA TYR A 42 -23.25 -28.50 -11.77
C TYR A 42 -24.70 -28.88 -11.48
N ARG A 43 -25.20 -29.97 -12.08
CA ARG A 43 -26.53 -30.51 -11.81
C ARG A 43 -26.65 -31.16 -10.43
N ARG A 44 -25.59 -31.86 -9.99
CA ARG A 44 -25.57 -32.58 -8.70
C ARG A 44 -25.67 -31.63 -7.50
N HIS A 45 -24.74 -30.67 -7.38
CA HIS A 45 -24.75 -29.73 -6.25
C HIS A 45 -24.08 -28.38 -6.57
N ARG A 46 -24.79 -27.53 -7.34
CA ARG A 46 -24.28 -26.24 -7.86
C ARG A 46 -23.52 -25.39 -6.83
N ALA A 47 -24.10 -25.15 -5.65
CA ALA A 47 -23.52 -24.24 -4.66
C ALA A 47 -22.13 -24.69 -4.17
N LEU A 48 -21.92 -26.01 -4.09
CA LEU A 48 -20.66 -26.60 -3.63
C LEU A 48 -19.62 -26.63 -4.76
N TYR A 49 -20.01 -27.07 -5.95
CA TYR A 49 -19.07 -27.29 -7.05
C TYR A 49 -18.79 -26.05 -7.90
N ARG A 50 -19.59 -24.99 -7.82
CA ARG A 50 -19.41 -23.78 -8.65
C ARG A 50 -18.01 -23.19 -8.57
N GLY A 51 -17.44 -23.10 -7.37
CA GLY A 51 -16.08 -22.59 -7.17
C GLY A 51 -15.02 -23.45 -7.86
N PHE A 52 -15.15 -24.78 -7.77
CA PHE A 52 -14.29 -25.74 -8.44
C PHE A 52 -14.41 -25.65 -9.97
N ILE A 53 -15.65 -25.64 -10.47
CA ILE A 53 -15.95 -25.53 -11.90
C ILE A 53 -15.29 -24.28 -12.46
N LEU A 54 -15.51 -23.11 -11.86
CA LEU A 54 -14.93 -21.86 -12.35
C LEU A 54 -13.40 -21.83 -12.24
N ARG A 55 -12.80 -22.49 -11.26
CA ARG A 55 -11.34 -22.56 -11.15
C ARG A 55 -10.72 -23.48 -12.20
N ARG A 56 -11.42 -24.56 -12.59
CA ARG A 56 -10.88 -25.62 -13.47
C ARG A 56 -11.43 -25.62 -14.90
N PHE A 57 -12.44 -24.80 -15.18
CA PHE A 57 -13.06 -24.71 -16.51
C PHE A 57 -12.02 -24.37 -17.59
N ARG A 58 -11.90 -25.25 -18.59
CA ARG A 58 -11.11 -24.99 -19.80
C ARG A 58 -11.78 -25.59 -21.03
N SER A 59 -11.79 -24.82 -22.11
CA SER A 59 -12.18 -25.26 -23.45
C SER A 59 -10.97 -25.54 -24.37
N ALA A 60 -9.77 -25.12 -23.95
CA ALA A 60 -8.50 -25.39 -24.62
C ALA A 60 -7.32 -25.27 -23.63
N GLY A 61 -6.18 -25.83 -23.98
CA GLY A 61 -4.97 -25.76 -23.18
C GLY A 61 -3.89 -26.73 -23.63
N TYR A 62 -2.68 -26.52 -23.11
CA TYR A 62 -1.56 -27.43 -23.32
C TYR A 62 -1.75 -28.73 -22.54
N ASP A 63 -1.57 -29.87 -23.22
CA ASP A 63 -1.59 -31.21 -22.64
C ASP A 63 -0.14 -31.73 -22.54
N PRO A 64 0.49 -31.67 -21.35
CA PRO A 64 1.88 -32.08 -21.17
C PRO A 64 2.11 -33.56 -21.47
N GLY A 65 1.11 -34.42 -21.26
CA GLY A 65 1.22 -35.86 -21.51
C GLY A 65 1.33 -36.19 -23.00
N ARG A 66 0.96 -35.25 -23.89
CA ARG A 66 1.03 -35.41 -25.35
C ARG A 66 1.92 -34.36 -26.02
N GLY A 67 2.51 -33.44 -25.25
CA GLY A 67 3.37 -32.38 -25.78
C GLY A 67 2.69 -31.42 -26.75
N ALA A 68 1.36 -31.26 -26.70
CA ALA A 68 0.60 -30.54 -27.72
C ALA A 68 -0.48 -29.63 -27.14
N TRP A 69 -0.77 -28.54 -27.86
CA TRP A 69 -1.96 -27.73 -27.60
C TRP A 69 -3.21 -28.48 -28.01
N ARG A 70 -4.21 -28.53 -27.13
CA ARG A 70 -5.47 -29.22 -27.38
C ARG A 70 -6.65 -28.31 -27.18
N VAL A 71 -7.68 -28.61 -27.94
CA VAL A 71 -8.95 -27.94 -27.95
C VAL A 71 -10.00 -28.99 -27.62
N ALA A 72 -10.91 -28.67 -26.71
CA ALA A 72 -12.12 -29.44 -26.52
C ALA A 72 -13.19 -28.74 -27.36
N PRO A 73 -13.54 -29.21 -28.56
CA PRO A 73 -14.59 -28.57 -29.35
C PRO A 73 -15.93 -28.65 -28.61
N TRP A 74 -16.83 -27.71 -28.88
CA TRP A 74 -18.20 -27.77 -28.34
C TRP A 74 -18.98 -28.89 -29.04
N SER A 75 -18.77 -29.06 -30.34
CA SER A 75 -19.25 -30.21 -31.10
C SER A 75 -18.55 -31.49 -30.64
N GLY A 76 -19.30 -32.56 -30.42
CA GLY A 76 -18.75 -33.85 -30.00
C GLY A 76 -19.69 -34.64 -29.10
N PRO A 77 -19.18 -35.65 -28.36
CA PRO A 77 -20.00 -36.59 -27.60
C PRO A 77 -20.74 -35.97 -26.41
N TYR A 78 -20.38 -34.76 -25.98
CA TYR A 78 -21.02 -34.07 -24.85
C TYR A 78 -21.85 -32.85 -25.27
N GLN A 79 -22.10 -32.69 -26.58
CA GLN A 79 -22.76 -31.48 -27.10
C GLN A 79 -24.16 -31.28 -26.49
N GLU A 80 -24.95 -32.35 -26.38
CA GLU A 80 -26.30 -32.26 -25.81
C GLU A 80 -26.27 -31.87 -24.33
N GLU A 81 -25.36 -32.45 -23.54
CA GLU A 81 -25.17 -32.11 -22.14
C GLU A 81 -24.70 -30.67 -21.96
N LEU A 82 -23.81 -30.19 -22.84
CA LEU A 82 -23.33 -28.81 -22.85
C LEU A 82 -24.44 -27.82 -23.21
N GLU A 83 -25.30 -28.13 -24.18
CA GLU A 83 -26.46 -27.28 -24.52
C GLU A 83 -27.47 -27.24 -23.36
N ARG A 84 -27.77 -28.39 -22.73
CA ARG A 84 -28.61 -28.43 -21.52
C ARG A 84 -27.98 -27.66 -20.37
N TRP A 85 -26.66 -27.73 -20.20
CA TRP A 85 -25.96 -27.00 -19.15
C TRP A 85 -25.98 -25.48 -19.41
N LEU A 86 -25.82 -25.06 -20.67
CA LEU A 86 -25.93 -23.65 -21.06
C LEU A 86 -27.35 -23.11 -20.76
N GLN A 87 -28.39 -23.85 -21.15
CA GLN A 87 -29.80 -23.50 -20.86
C GLN A 87 -30.09 -23.46 -19.36
N LEU A 88 -29.54 -24.40 -18.58
CA LEU A 88 -29.69 -24.42 -17.13
C LEU A 88 -28.95 -23.25 -16.45
N ALA A 89 -27.76 -22.91 -16.91
CA ALA A 89 -27.04 -21.74 -16.42
C ALA A 89 -27.81 -20.45 -16.73
N GLU A 90 -28.48 -20.41 -17.88
CA GLU A 90 -29.34 -19.30 -18.27
C GLU A 90 -30.58 -19.18 -17.38
N SER A 91 -31.32 -20.27 -17.17
CA SER A 91 -32.56 -20.26 -16.38
C SER A 91 -32.32 -19.96 -14.90
N LEU A 92 -31.15 -20.34 -14.37
CA LEU A 92 -30.73 -20.06 -13.00
C LEU A 92 -30.03 -18.69 -12.84
N GLU A 93 -29.95 -17.89 -13.91
CA GLU A 93 -29.26 -16.60 -13.96
C GLU A 93 -27.77 -16.66 -13.48
N ASP A 94 -27.07 -17.78 -13.69
CA ASP A 94 -25.64 -17.90 -13.35
C ASP A 94 -24.76 -17.32 -14.48
N ALA A 95 -24.65 -15.99 -14.49
CA ALA A 95 -23.99 -15.23 -15.55
C ALA A 95 -22.52 -15.65 -15.80
N GLU A 96 -21.76 -15.98 -14.76
CA GLU A 96 -20.34 -16.35 -14.89
C GLU A 96 -20.17 -17.69 -15.62
N VAL A 97 -20.95 -18.71 -15.25
CA VAL A 97 -20.92 -20.03 -15.89
C VAL A 97 -21.45 -19.92 -17.32
N PHE A 98 -22.57 -19.19 -17.51
CA PHE A 98 -23.11 -18.91 -18.83
C PHE A 98 -22.07 -18.26 -19.74
N ARG A 99 -21.39 -17.19 -19.31
CA ARG A 99 -20.38 -16.49 -20.13
C ARG A 99 -19.31 -17.43 -20.66
N ARG A 100 -18.83 -18.35 -19.83
CA ARG A 100 -17.78 -19.32 -20.21
C ARG A 100 -18.30 -20.38 -21.18
N LEU A 101 -19.49 -20.92 -20.93
CA LEU A 101 -20.14 -21.89 -21.81
C LEU A 101 -20.50 -21.27 -23.15
N TYR A 102 -21.14 -20.11 -23.15
CA TYR A 102 -21.52 -19.39 -24.35
C TYR A 102 -20.29 -19.01 -25.18
N ARG A 103 -19.20 -18.53 -24.56
CA ARG A 103 -17.93 -18.30 -25.27
C ARG A 103 -17.39 -19.59 -25.90
N TRP A 104 -17.44 -20.69 -25.16
CA TRP A 104 -16.99 -21.99 -25.66
C TRP A 104 -17.85 -22.45 -26.86
N ARG A 105 -19.17 -22.32 -26.78
CA ARG A 105 -20.12 -22.60 -27.87
C ARG A 105 -19.83 -21.77 -29.11
N LEU A 106 -19.57 -20.47 -28.92
CA LEU A 106 -19.24 -19.55 -30.01
C LEU A 106 -17.94 -19.95 -30.72
N THR A 107 -16.88 -20.21 -29.97
CA THR A 107 -15.53 -20.33 -30.56
C THR A 107 -15.09 -21.77 -30.80
N GLN A 108 -15.88 -22.77 -30.40
CA GLN A 108 -15.48 -24.20 -30.46
C GLN A 108 -14.16 -24.47 -29.71
N GLY A 109 -13.87 -23.68 -28.67
CA GLY A 109 -12.62 -23.72 -27.90
C GLY A 109 -11.43 -23.05 -28.57
N GLN A 110 -11.58 -22.56 -29.81
CA GLN A 110 -10.55 -21.80 -30.52
C GLN A 110 -10.51 -20.33 -30.07
N PRO A 111 -9.45 -19.57 -30.43
CA PRO A 111 -9.49 -18.11 -30.39
C PRO A 111 -10.64 -17.57 -31.25
N ALA A 112 -11.36 -16.56 -30.75
CA ALA A 112 -12.52 -16.01 -31.44
C ALA A 112 -12.12 -15.33 -32.76
N GLY A 113 -12.76 -15.74 -33.86
CA GLY A 113 -12.63 -15.12 -35.16
C GLY A 113 -13.66 -14.00 -35.42
N PRO A 114 -13.56 -13.29 -36.56
CA PRO A 114 -14.51 -12.21 -36.89
C PRO A 114 -15.98 -12.65 -36.95
N LYS A 115 -16.25 -13.89 -37.38
CA LYS A 115 -17.61 -14.46 -37.46
C LYS A 115 -18.21 -14.70 -36.08
N ASP A 116 -17.44 -15.26 -35.15
CA ASP A 116 -17.89 -15.53 -33.77
C ASP A 116 -18.23 -14.23 -33.04
N VAL A 117 -17.40 -13.20 -33.26
CA VAL A 117 -17.62 -11.87 -32.69
C VAL A 117 -18.83 -11.17 -33.33
N ALA A 118 -19.09 -11.38 -34.63
CA ALA A 118 -20.30 -10.89 -35.29
C ALA A 118 -21.56 -11.57 -34.72
N ARG A 119 -21.53 -12.89 -34.57
CA ARG A 119 -22.62 -13.67 -33.97
C ARG A 119 -22.92 -13.25 -32.54
N TRP A 120 -21.89 -13.05 -31.71
CA TRP A 120 -22.08 -12.52 -30.35
C TRP A 120 -22.80 -11.17 -30.34
N ARG A 121 -22.43 -10.26 -31.26
CA ARG A 121 -23.04 -8.93 -31.38
C ARG A 121 -24.53 -9.02 -31.76
N GLU A 122 -24.88 -9.95 -32.64
CA GLU A 122 -26.26 -10.24 -33.05
C GLU A 122 -27.06 -10.82 -31.89
N ASP A 123 -26.59 -11.91 -31.30
CA ASP A 123 -27.24 -12.57 -30.15
C ASP A 123 -27.47 -11.58 -29.00
N LEU A 124 -26.47 -10.75 -28.66
CA LEU A 124 -26.58 -9.73 -27.62
C LEU A 124 -27.72 -8.74 -27.91
N CYS A 125 -27.80 -8.22 -29.15
CA CYS A 125 -28.82 -7.24 -29.52
C CYS A 125 -30.22 -7.87 -29.57
N GLU A 126 -30.30 -9.10 -30.08
CA GLU A 126 -31.55 -9.86 -30.15
C GLU A 126 -32.13 -10.11 -28.76
N HIS A 127 -31.34 -10.73 -27.87
CA HIS A 127 -31.81 -11.05 -26.51
C HIS A 127 -32.11 -9.79 -25.71
N PHE A 128 -31.33 -8.72 -25.90
CA PHE A 128 -31.60 -7.42 -25.26
C PHE A 128 -32.93 -6.81 -25.72
N GLY A 129 -33.26 -6.94 -27.00
CA GLY A 129 -34.52 -6.44 -27.58
C GLY A 129 -35.73 -7.28 -27.21
N GLN A 130 -35.56 -8.60 -27.03
CA GLN A 130 -36.64 -9.54 -26.72
C GLN A 130 -37.11 -9.50 -25.25
N VAL A 131 -36.30 -8.99 -24.32
CA VAL A 131 -36.69 -8.88 -22.90
C VAL A 131 -37.95 -8.00 -22.78
N ARG A 132 -39.04 -8.64 -22.36
CA ARG A 132 -40.29 -7.99 -21.96
C ARG A 132 -40.16 -7.59 -20.49
N GLY A 133 -39.70 -6.37 -20.23
CA GLY A 133 -39.51 -5.85 -18.88
C GLY A 133 -38.55 -4.65 -18.87
N GLY A 134 -38.67 -3.79 -17.85
CA GLY A 134 -37.87 -2.58 -17.72
C GLY A 134 -36.35 -2.83 -17.61
N SER A 135 -35.59 -1.74 -17.48
CA SER A 135 -34.12 -1.70 -17.61
C SER A 135 -33.35 -2.75 -16.80
N ALA A 136 -33.88 -3.23 -15.66
CA ALA A 136 -33.25 -4.28 -14.85
C ALA A 136 -33.08 -5.62 -15.60
N GLY A 137 -34.10 -6.07 -16.34
CA GLY A 137 -34.01 -7.32 -17.11
C GLY A 137 -32.99 -7.21 -18.26
N ARG A 138 -32.95 -6.05 -18.91
CA ARG A 138 -31.98 -5.73 -19.95
C ARG A 138 -30.54 -5.68 -19.43
N ARG A 139 -30.31 -5.13 -18.23
CA ARG A 139 -28.98 -5.18 -17.58
C ARG A 139 -28.53 -6.62 -17.30
N ARG A 140 -29.43 -7.52 -16.89
CA ARG A 140 -29.11 -8.95 -16.72
C ARG A 140 -28.66 -9.60 -18.02
N VAL A 141 -29.26 -9.25 -19.15
CA VAL A 141 -28.80 -9.73 -20.47
C VAL A 141 -27.40 -9.21 -20.79
N LEU A 142 -27.14 -7.92 -20.57
CA LEU A 142 -25.81 -7.32 -20.81
C LEU A 142 -24.72 -7.99 -19.98
N GLU A 143 -25.00 -8.30 -18.71
CA GLU A 143 -24.09 -9.01 -17.82
C GLU A 143 -23.85 -10.46 -18.27
N ARG A 144 -24.93 -11.17 -18.62
CA ARG A 144 -24.89 -12.57 -19.05
C ARG A 144 -24.14 -12.75 -20.37
N TYR A 145 -24.34 -11.86 -21.32
CA TYR A 145 -23.69 -11.89 -22.64
C TYR A 145 -22.38 -11.07 -22.66
N ASP A 146 -21.84 -10.63 -21.53
CA ASP A 146 -20.56 -9.90 -21.53
C ASP A 146 -19.40 -10.80 -21.98
N GLN A 147 -18.82 -10.49 -23.13
CA GLN A 147 -17.64 -11.19 -23.66
C GLN A 147 -16.47 -10.21 -23.83
N PRO A 148 -15.19 -10.65 -23.85
CA PRO A 148 -14.04 -9.77 -24.03
C PRO A 148 -13.89 -9.25 -25.47
N PHE A 149 -15.01 -9.05 -26.17
CA PHE A 149 -15.10 -8.57 -27.54
C PHE A 149 -15.59 -7.12 -27.55
N GLU A 150 -15.22 -6.40 -28.60
CA GLU A 150 -15.57 -4.99 -28.79
C GLU A 150 -16.93 -4.83 -29.48
N LEU A 151 -17.71 -3.86 -29.05
CA LEU A 151 -18.89 -3.41 -29.80
C LEU A 151 -18.48 -2.67 -31.07
N ARG A 152 -19.39 -2.61 -32.03
CA ARG A 152 -19.34 -1.64 -33.14
C ARG A 152 -20.49 -0.65 -32.96
N GLU A 153 -20.37 0.49 -33.63
CA GLU A 153 -21.34 1.58 -33.55
C GLU A 153 -22.78 1.12 -33.77
N LEU A 154 -23.03 0.29 -34.80
CA LEU A 154 -24.37 -0.20 -35.11
C LEU A 154 -25.01 -0.89 -33.91
N GLN A 155 -24.31 -1.83 -33.26
CA GLN A 155 -24.87 -2.56 -32.12
C GLN A 155 -24.99 -1.69 -30.88
N ALA A 156 -24.01 -0.81 -30.61
CA ALA A 156 -24.13 0.14 -29.51
C ALA A 156 -25.33 1.07 -29.70
N LEU A 157 -25.57 1.52 -30.93
CA LEU A 157 -26.74 2.32 -31.30
C LEU A 157 -28.05 1.54 -31.15
N THR A 158 -28.08 0.26 -31.52
CA THR A 158 -29.24 -0.61 -31.31
C THR A 158 -29.57 -0.75 -29.82
N LEU A 159 -28.58 -1.07 -28.99
CA LEU A 159 -28.76 -1.18 -27.53
C LEU A 159 -29.24 0.15 -26.93
N TYR A 160 -28.60 1.26 -27.29
CA TYR A 160 -28.94 2.59 -26.79
C TYR A 160 -30.35 3.05 -27.21
N ARG A 161 -30.76 2.78 -28.45
CA ARG A 161 -32.11 3.14 -28.93
C ARG A 161 -33.19 2.32 -28.24
N CYS A 162 -32.91 1.03 -27.97
CA CYS A 162 -33.85 0.15 -27.28
C CYS A 162 -34.05 0.55 -25.81
N ASP A 163 -32.97 0.77 -25.05
CA ASP A 163 -33.03 1.22 -23.66
C ASP A 163 -31.73 1.93 -23.23
N PRO A 164 -31.69 3.27 -23.24
CA PRO A 164 -30.52 4.03 -22.80
C PRO A 164 -30.18 3.78 -21.34
N GLU A 165 -31.16 3.66 -20.45
CA GLU A 165 -30.94 3.54 -19.01
C GLU A 165 -30.28 2.21 -18.65
N ALA A 166 -30.55 1.15 -19.42
CA ALA A 166 -29.86 -0.12 -19.27
C ALA A 166 -28.49 -0.14 -19.99
N ALA A 167 -28.36 0.50 -21.15
CA ALA A 167 -27.22 0.28 -22.06
C ALA A 167 -26.01 1.20 -21.84
N ARG A 168 -26.18 2.42 -21.31
CA ARG A 168 -25.11 3.44 -21.22
C ARG A 168 -23.82 2.92 -20.60
N ASP A 169 -23.92 2.38 -19.39
CA ASP A 169 -22.74 1.95 -18.61
C ASP A 169 -22.02 0.79 -19.29
N TYR A 170 -22.77 -0.13 -19.90
CA TYR A 170 -22.20 -1.24 -20.65
C TYR A 170 -21.46 -0.77 -21.90
N ILE A 171 -22.04 0.16 -22.67
CA ILE A 171 -21.39 0.75 -23.83
C ILE A 171 -20.10 1.48 -23.41
N ALA A 172 -20.16 2.28 -22.34
CA ALA A 172 -19.01 2.99 -21.80
C ALA A 172 -17.90 2.02 -21.35
N MET A 173 -18.26 0.97 -20.63
CA MET A 173 -17.34 -0.10 -20.22
C MET A 173 -16.69 -0.80 -21.42
N LYS A 174 -17.44 -1.06 -22.50
CA LYS A 174 -16.87 -1.66 -23.71
C LYS A 174 -15.87 -0.74 -24.40
N LEU A 175 -16.21 0.53 -24.50
CA LEU A 175 -15.36 1.55 -25.10
C LEU A 175 -14.10 1.83 -24.26
N SER A 176 -14.19 1.75 -22.92
CA SER A 176 -13.03 1.97 -22.05
C SER A 176 -11.93 0.91 -22.21
N ARG A 177 -12.27 -0.26 -22.75
CA ARG A 177 -11.33 -1.34 -23.08
C ARG A 177 -10.70 -1.20 -24.47
N VAL A 178 -11.18 -0.26 -25.29
CA VAL A 178 -10.65 -0.04 -26.65
C VAL A 178 -9.31 0.71 -26.56
N PRO A 179 -8.22 0.14 -27.10
CA PRO A 179 -6.92 0.80 -27.12
C PRO A 179 -6.96 2.14 -27.86
N VAL A 180 -6.17 3.12 -27.39
CA VAL A 180 -6.17 4.50 -27.91
C VAL A 180 -6.01 4.56 -29.43
N TYR A 181 -5.09 3.79 -30.01
CA TYR A 181 -4.80 3.78 -31.45
C TYR A 181 -5.95 3.24 -32.33
N ARG A 182 -6.98 2.63 -31.75
CA ARG A 182 -8.18 2.15 -32.46
C ARG A 182 -9.42 2.99 -32.19
N ARG A 183 -9.30 4.05 -31.38
CA ARG A 183 -10.43 4.92 -31.06
C ARG A 183 -10.87 5.70 -32.30
N ARG A 184 -12.19 5.82 -32.43
CA ARG A 184 -12.87 6.59 -33.46
C ARG A 184 -14.21 7.03 -32.91
N ILE A 185 -14.63 8.24 -33.25
CA ILE A 185 -15.92 8.78 -32.81
C ILE A 185 -17.04 8.03 -33.54
N TRP A 186 -17.96 7.43 -32.79
CA TRP A 186 -19.22 6.90 -33.31
C TRP A 186 -20.23 8.04 -33.46
N GLU A 187 -20.24 8.66 -34.65
CA GLU A 187 -21.02 9.84 -34.99
C GLU A 187 -22.53 9.63 -34.84
N ALA A 188 -23.07 8.50 -35.29
CA ALA A 188 -24.50 8.19 -35.23
C ALA A 188 -24.97 7.96 -33.78
N LEU A 189 -24.17 7.30 -32.95
CA LEU A 189 -24.48 7.14 -31.52
C LEU A 189 -24.37 8.46 -30.77
N LEU A 190 -23.30 9.23 -31.02
CA LEU A 190 -23.12 10.55 -30.41
C LEU A 190 -24.28 11.49 -30.79
N ALA A 191 -24.68 11.51 -32.06
CA ALA A 191 -25.81 12.29 -32.54
C ALA A 191 -27.14 11.81 -31.94
N ALA A 192 -27.32 10.50 -31.73
CA ALA A 192 -28.50 9.97 -31.08
C ALA A 192 -28.59 10.40 -29.60
N ALA A 193 -27.48 10.37 -28.87
CA ALA A 193 -27.43 10.86 -27.48
C ALA A 193 -27.73 12.37 -27.40
N ARG A 194 -27.14 13.18 -28.28
CA ARG A 194 -27.39 14.63 -28.36
C ARG A 194 -28.85 14.95 -28.68
N ARG A 195 -29.44 14.30 -29.70
CA ARG A 195 -30.85 14.50 -30.06
C ARG A 195 -31.82 14.15 -28.93
N ARG A 196 -31.45 13.22 -28.05
CA ARG A 196 -32.24 12.85 -26.86
C ARG A 196 -32.03 13.78 -25.67
N GLY A 197 -31.10 14.75 -25.75
CA GLY A 197 -30.71 15.60 -24.63
C GLY A 197 -29.84 14.89 -23.58
N ASP A 198 -29.28 13.73 -23.91
CA ASP A 198 -28.45 12.93 -23.01
C ASP A 198 -26.99 13.41 -23.04
N TRP A 199 -26.79 14.65 -22.62
CA TRP A 199 -25.48 15.32 -22.63
C TRP A 199 -24.40 14.62 -21.78
N PRO A 200 -24.70 14.07 -20.58
CA PRO A 200 -23.70 13.33 -19.81
C PRO A 200 -23.13 12.15 -20.59
N PHE A 201 -23.98 11.35 -21.23
CA PHE A 201 -23.52 10.22 -22.03
C PHE A 201 -22.82 10.65 -23.32
N ALA A 202 -23.32 11.69 -24.00
CA ALA A 202 -22.66 12.23 -25.19
C ALA A 202 -21.21 12.68 -24.90
N ARG A 203 -20.97 13.32 -23.74
CA ARG A 203 -19.63 13.70 -23.29
C ARG A 203 -18.77 12.48 -22.96
N GLU A 204 -19.31 11.51 -22.23
CA GLU A 204 -18.60 10.29 -21.91
C GLU A 204 -18.18 9.51 -23.17
N LEU A 205 -19.10 9.41 -24.15
CA LEU A 205 -18.80 8.82 -25.47
C LEU A 205 -17.64 9.52 -26.16
N TYR A 206 -17.63 10.86 -26.18
CA TYR A 206 -16.54 11.62 -26.77
C TYR A 206 -15.21 11.34 -26.03
N ARG A 207 -15.19 11.42 -24.69
CA ARG A 207 -13.97 11.20 -23.88
C ARG A 207 -13.39 9.80 -24.04
N LEU A 208 -14.23 8.80 -24.28
CA LEU A 208 -13.79 7.42 -24.52
C LEU A 208 -13.30 7.16 -25.94
N GLN A 209 -13.69 7.98 -26.92
CA GLN A 209 -13.55 7.67 -28.35
C GLN A 209 -12.76 8.69 -29.16
N VAL A 210 -12.52 9.89 -28.65
CA VAL A 210 -11.82 10.93 -29.41
C VAL A 210 -10.39 10.45 -29.73
N PRO A 211 -10.00 10.42 -31.02
CA PRO A 211 -8.63 10.12 -31.41
C PRO A 211 -7.66 11.22 -30.91
N PRO A 212 -6.41 10.89 -30.57
CA PRO A 212 -5.46 11.86 -30.03
C PRO A 212 -5.29 13.14 -30.87
N GLY A 213 -5.12 12.99 -32.19
CA GLY A 213 -4.98 14.13 -33.11
C GLY A 213 -6.26 14.95 -33.32
N GLN A 214 -7.45 14.37 -33.09
CA GLN A 214 -8.69 15.15 -33.07
C GLN A 214 -8.79 15.95 -31.77
N TRP A 215 -8.54 15.30 -30.63
CA TRP A 215 -8.61 15.97 -29.33
C TRP A 215 -7.65 17.15 -29.22
N ARG A 216 -6.42 17.03 -29.77
CA ARG A 216 -5.48 18.15 -29.83
C ARG A 216 -6.07 19.36 -30.55
N ARG A 217 -6.68 19.14 -31.73
CA ARG A 217 -7.35 20.21 -32.50
C ARG A 217 -8.52 20.81 -31.73
N ASP A 218 -9.27 19.98 -31.01
CA ASP A 218 -10.39 20.45 -30.19
C ASP A 218 -9.90 21.31 -29.01
N VAL A 219 -8.80 20.95 -28.35
CA VAL A 219 -8.17 21.77 -27.30
C VAL A 219 -7.65 23.10 -27.85
N GLU A 220 -7.00 23.10 -29.02
CA GLU A 220 -6.54 24.31 -29.71
C GLU A 220 -7.73 25.24 -30.02
N ALA A 221 -8.80 24.69 -30.62
CA ALA A 221 -10.02 25.45 -30.93
C ALA A 221 -10.71 26.01 -29.67
N ILE A 222 -10.86 25.20 -28.60
CA ILE A 222 -11.43 25.65 -27.31
C ILE A 222 -10.58 26.79 -26.73
N SER A 223 -9.25 26.65 -26.76
CA SER A 223 -8.31 27.66 -26.27
C SER A 223 -8.39 28.98 -27.04
N GLU A 224 -8.70 28.97 -28.33
CA GLU A 224 -8.83 30.17 -29.17
C GLU A 224 -10.17 30.88 -28.98
N HIS A 225 -11.26 30.13 -28.87
CA HIS A 225 -12.63 30.68 -28.93
C HIS A 225 -13.21 31.01 -27.56
N VAL A 226 -12.87 30.27 -26.50
CA VAL A 226 -13.44 30.49 -25.16
C VAL A 226 -12.60 31.52 -24.41
N ARG A 227 -13.15 32.73 -24.24
CA ARG A 227 -12.44 33.86 -23.62
C ARG A 227 -12.44 33.79 -22.10
N ASP A 228 -13.58 33.48 -21.48
CA ASP A 228 -13.69 33.41 -20.03
C ASP A 228 -12.85 32.25 -19.45
N PRO A 229 -11.94 32.49 -18.48
CA PRO A 229 -11.10 31.45 -17.91
C PRO A 229 -11.85 30.32 -17.20
N ALA A 230 -12.97 30.63 -16.52
CA ALA A 230 -13.74 29.61 -15.81
C ALA A 230 -14.49 28.71 -16.78
N GLU A 231 -15.09 29.30 -17.81
CA GLU A 231 -15.71 28.60 -18.93
C GLU A 231 -14.69 27.74 -19.69
N LEU A 232 -13.49 28.28 -19.96
CA LEU A 232 -12.40 27.54 -20.61
C LEU A 232 -12.05 26.26 -19.83
N ILE A 233 -11.84 26.37 -18.51
CA ILE A 233 -11.53 25.21 -17.67
C ILE A 233 -12.68 24.20 -17.73
N SER A 234 -13.93 24.67 -17.67
CA SER A 234 -15.09 23.78 -17.74
C SER A 234 -15.14 23.02 -19.07
N TRP A 235 -14.94 23.69 -20.21
CA TRP A 235 -14.88 23.04 -21.51
C TRP A 235 -13.75 22.01 -21.61
N LEU A 236 -12.55 22.37 -21.16
CA LEU A 236 -11.40 21.46 -21.16
C LEU A 236 -11.64 20.21 -20.30
N GLU A 237 -12.25 20.37 -19.12
CA GLU A 237 -12.60 19.25 -18.25
C GLU A 237 -13.64 18.34 -18.88
N GLU A 238 -14.69 18.91 -19.48
CA GLU A 238 -15.75 18.13 -20.14
C GLU A 238 -15.22 17.34 -21.35
N HIS A 239 -14.16 17.83 -22.01
CA HIS A 239 -13.56 17.23 -23.19
C HIS A 239 -12.26 16.48 -22.91
N HIS A 240 -11.86 16.28 -21.64
CA HIS A 240 -10.64 15.55 -21.31
C HIS A 240 -10.78 14.03 -21.56
N PRO A 241 -10.01 13.42 -22.47
CA PRO A 241 -10.20 12.03 -22.87
C PRO A 241 -9.73 11.07 -21.78
N ARG A 242 -10.30 9.87 -21.73
CA ARG A 242 -9.88 8.83 -20.75
C ARG A 242 -8.64 8.08 -21.23
N GLY A 243 -7.74 7.71 -20.31
CA GLY A 243 -6.52 6.93 -20.59
C GLY A 243 -5.33 7.79 -21.02
N SER A 244 -4.12 7.23 -21.00
CA SER A 244 -2.86 7.96 -21.26
C SER A 244 -2.36 7.79 -22.70
N PHE A 245 -1.90 8.88 -23.32
CA PHE A 245 -1.27 8.92 -24.65
C PHE A 245 -0.45 10.21 -24.82
N GLU A 246 0.53 10.20 -25.73
CA GLU A 246 1.56 11.24 -25.84
C GLU A 246 0.99 12.64 -26.14
N GLU A 247 0.00 12.74 -27.03
CA GLU A 247 -0.59 14.01 -27.44
C GLU A 247 -1.23 14.76 -26.28
N LYS A 248 -1.60 14.07 -25.18
CA LYS A 248 -2.06 14.70 -23.92
C LYS A 248 -1.09 15.74 -23.43
N GLY A 249 0.14 15.31 -23.24
CA GLY A 249 1.16 16.17 -22.69
C GLY A 249 1.55 17.29 -23.63
N VAL A 250 1.58 17.02 -24.95
CA VAL A 250 1.83 18.05 -25.98
C VAL A 250 0.75 19.12 -25.97
N ALA A 251 -0.53 18.74 -25.97
CA ALA A 251 -1.64 19.69 -25.95
C ALA A 251 -1.69 20.49 -24.64
N ILE A 252 -1.40 19.86 -23.48
CA ILE A 252 -1.31 20.54 -22.19
C ILE A 252 -0.20 21.60 -22.20
N LEU A 253 0.97 21.29 -22.75
CA LEU A 253 2.07 22.24 -22.88
C LEU A 253 1.72 23.39 -23.84
N ALA A 254 1.08 23.08 -24.98
CA ALA A 254 0.62 24.10 -25.94
C ALA A 254 -0.42 25.05 -25.32
N LEU A 255 -1.38 24.49 -24.58
CA LEU A 255 -2.39 25.25 -23.85
C LEU A 255 -1.74 26.19 -22.81
N LEU A 256 -0.77 25.67 -22.04
CA LEU A 256 -0.02 26.46 -21.06
C LEU A 256 0.77 27.59 -21.71
N ARG A 257 1.35 27.36 -22.90
CA ARG A 257 2.05 28.37 -23.71
C ARG A 257 1.10 29.48 -24.14
N ALA A 258 -0.07 29.11 -24.66
CA ALA A 258 -1.04 30.03 -25.24
C ALA A 258 -1.80 30.87 -24.19
N ARG A 259 -2.24 30.25 -23.09
CA ARG A 259 -3.14 30.88 -22.10
C ARG A 259 -2.49 31.18 -20.75
N GLY A 260 -1.26 30.71 -20.54
CA GLY A 260 -0.49 31.04 -19.34
C GLY A 260 -1.19 30.63 -18.04
N GLY A 261 -1.32 31.58 -17.12
CA GLY A 261 -1.82 31.34 -15.76
C GLY A 261 -3.28 30.88 -15.69
N GLU A 262 -4.09 31.21 -16.69
CA GLU A 262 -5.54 30.96 -16.73
C GLU A 262 -5.88 29.47 -16.67
N VAL A 263 -5.03 28.63 -17.26
CA VAL A 263 -5.26 27.18 -17.41
C VAL A 263 -4.60 26.36 -16.30
N LEU A 264 -3.88 26.99 -15.37
CA LEU A 264 -3.16 26.29 -14.30
C LEU A 264 -4.05 25.34 -13.47
N PRO A 265 -5.31 25.64 -13.14
CA PRO A 265 -6.16 24.70 -12.41
C PRO A 265 -6.37 23.38 -13.18
N TYR A 266 -6.66 23.47 -14.48
CA TYR A 266 -6.81 22.31 -15.37
C TYR A 266 -5.48 21.55 -15.48
N VAL A 267 -4.38 22.25 -15.80
CA VAL A 267 -3.06 21.62 -15.95
C VAL A 267 -2.68 20.86 -14.69
N ARG A 268 -2.79 21.47 -13.50
CA ARG A 268 -2.43 20.83 -12.23
C ARG A 268 -3.20 19.54 -11.94
N ARG A 269 -4.45 19.43 -12.41
CA ARG A 269 -5.28 18.23 -12.21
C ARG A 269 -4.83 17.07 -13.10
N HIS A 270 -4.31 17.37 -14.28
CA HIS A 270 -4.03 16.37 -15.32
C HIS A 270 -2.53 16.13 -15.59
N LEU A 271 -1.63 16.67 -14.76
CA LEU A 271 -0.18 16.55 -14.96
C LEU A 271 0.35 15.11 -14.90
N GLY A 272 -0.22 14.25 -14.06
CA GLY A 272 0.23 12.85 -14.00
C GLY A 272 0.06 12.14 -15.34
N GLU A 273 -1.10 12.31 -15.95
CA GLU A 273 -1.40 11.70 -17.25
C GLU A 273 -0.55 12.25 -18.40
N ALA A 274 0.01 13.46 -18.25
CA ALA A 274 0.82 14.11 -19.28
C ALA A 274 2.21 13.45 -19.47
N PHE A 275 2.76 12.84 -18.42
CA PHE A 275 4.13 12.33 -18.42
C PHE A 275 4.24 10.80 -18.47
N ASP A 276 3.13 10.09 -18.25
CA ASP A 276 3.10 8.61 -18.21
C ASP A 276 3.26 7.93 -19.59
N ALA A 277 3.15 8.68 -20.69
CA ALA A 277 3.24 8.15 -22.04
C ALA A 277 4.70 7.96 -22.54
N PRO A 278 4.94 7.06 -23.52
CA PRO A 278 6.22 6.98 -24.23
C PRO A 278 6.67 8.37 -24.73
N GLY A 279 7.95 8.71 -24.59
CA GLY A 279 8.45 10.06 -24.93
C GLY A 279 8.22 11.14 -23.86
N GLY A 280 7.49 10.84 -22.78
CA GLY A 280 7.16 11.77 -21.70
C GLY A 280 8.38 12.45 -21.05
N GLY A 281 9.55 11.82 -21.06
CA GLY A 281 10.78 12.41 -20.54
C GLY A 281 11.28 13.65 -21.31
N ALA A 282 11.10 13.70 -22.64
CA ALA A 282 11.48 14.87 -23.44
C ALA A 282 10.48 16.02 -23.20
N LEU A 283 9.19 15.69 -23.21
CA LEU A 283 8.13 16.63 -22.89
C LEU A 283 8.28 17.22 -21.47
N LEU A 284 8.61 16.39 -20.48
CA LEU A 284 8.85 16.83 -19.11
C LEU A 284 9.91 17.94 -19.05
N ARG A 285 11.01 17.81 -19.80
CA ARG A 285 12.06 18.83 -19.86
C ARG A 285 11.56 20.12 -20.49
N GLU A 286 10.83 20.03 -21.60
CA GLU A 286 10.22 21.20 -22.24
C GLU A 286 9.20 21.90 -21.31
N PHE A 287 8.39 21.13 -20.60
CA PHE A 287 7.46 21.64 -19.60
C PHE A 287 8.20 22.35 -18.46
N LEU A 288 9.28 21.76 -17.93
CA LEU A 288 10.09 22.39 -16.88
C LEU A 288 10.72 23.70 -17.35
N LYS A 289 11.22 23.77 -18.59
CA LYS A 289 11.72 25.03 -19.19
C LYS A 289 10.63 26.09 -19.25
N GLU A 290 9.43 25.72 -19.73
CA GLU A 290 8.30 26.64 -19.85
C GLU A 290 7.88 27.24 -18.50
N VAL A 291 7.76 26.39 -17.49
CA VAL A 291 7.34 26.76 -16.13
C VAL A 291 8.44 27.57 -15.44
N ALA A 292 9.72 27.25 -15.67
CA ALA A 292 10.86 28.01 -15.16
C ALA A 292 10.93 29.42 -15.78
N ALA A 293 10.72 29.55 -17.09
CA ALA A 293 10.69 30.84 -17.79
C ALA A 293 9.62 31.80 -17.22
N ARG A 294 8.47 31.25 -16.80
CA ARG A 294 7.39 32.01 -16.14
C ARG A 294 7.55 32.13 -14.62
N ARG A 295 8.65 31.63 -14.06
CA ARG A 295 8.96 31.68 -12.61
C ARG A 295 7.90 30.99 -11.74
N TRP A 296 7.20 29.99 -12.27
CA TRP A 296 6.20 29.20 -11.54
C TRP A 296 6.83 28.08 -10.72
N TRP A 297 7.72 28.47 -9.79
CA TRP A 297 8.58 27.55 -9.05
C TRP A 297 7.84 26.50 -8.22
N GLY A 298 6.62 26.81 -7.75
CA GLY A 298 5.79 25.85 -7.05
C GLY A 298 5.35 24.68 -7.94
N LEU A 299 4.97 24.97 -9.19
CA LEU A 299 4.61 23.96 -10.18
C LEU A 299 5.84 23.19 -10.65
N TRP A 300 6.93 23.91 -10.93
CA TRP A 300 8.22 23.31 -11.32
C TRP A 300 8.70 22.30 -10.27
N ALA A 301 8.69 22.69 -8.99
CA ALA A 301 9.09 21.80 -7.91
C ALA A 301 8.13 20.63 -7.74
N ARG A 302 6.82 20.83 -7.90
CA ARG A 302 5.84 19.74 -7.86
C ARG A 302 6.15 18.70 -8.94
N VAL A 303 6.36 19.16 -10.18
CA VAL A 303 6.64 18.29 -11.31
C VAL A 303 7.89 17.44 -11.11
N LEU A 304 8.97 18.07 -10.63
CA LEU A 304 10.21 17.36 -10.32
C LEU A 304 10.07 16.32 -9.21
N LYS A 305 9.21 16.56 -8.23
CA LYS A 305 9.05 15.65 -7.09
C LYS A 305 8.12 14.48 -7.37
N GLU A 306 7.09 14.69 -8.19
CA GLU A 306 6.04 13.69 -8.43
C GLU A 306 6.32 12.83 -9.67
N TRP A 307 6.91 13.39 -10.74
CA TRP A 307 6.99 12.69 -12.03
C TRP A 307 8.40 12.64 -12.65
N ALA A 308 9.38 13.40 -12.14
CA ALA A 308 10.72 13.32 -12.70
C ALA A 308 11.46 12.05 -12.27
N PRO A 309 12.20 11.40 -13.18
CA PRO A 309 13.08 10.32 -12.80
C PRO A 309 14.17 10.84 -11.85
N GLN A 310 14.62 10.00 -10.92
CA GLN A 310 15.60 10.36 -9.88
C GLN A 310 16.82 11.10 -10.46
N ARG A 311 17.37 10.63 -11.58
CA ARG A 311 18.52 11.26 -12.23
C ARG A 311 18.25 12.72 -12.65
N LEU A 312 17.06 13.03 -13.15
CA LEU A 312 16.69 14.40 -13.54
C LEU A 312 16.49 15.28 -12.30
N TYR A 313 15.81 14.74 -11.27
CA TYR A 313 15.64 15.44 -10.00
C TYR A 313 17.00 15.80 -9.37
N GLU A 314 17.92 14.84 -9.29
CA GLU A 314 19.28 15.06 -8.78
C GLU A 314 20.05 16.07 -9.63
N TRP A 315 19.94 16.00 -10.96
CA TRP A 315 20.58 16.95 -11.85
C TRP A 315 20.13 18.39 -11.57
N GLU A 316 18.82 18.62 -11.38
CA GLU A 316 18.29 19.95 -11.04
C GLU A 316 18.75 20.44 -9.66
N VAL A 317 18.84 19.55 -8.66
CA VAL A 317 19.39 19.90 -7.34
C VAL A 317 20.84 20.34 -7.48
N MET A 318 21.66 19.57 -8.20
CA MET A 318 23.08 19.87 -8.41
C MET A 318 23.27 21.13 -9.28
N ALA A 319 22.46 21.31 -10.32
CA ALA A 319 22.48 22.50 -11.16
C ALA A 319 22.18 23.76 -10.33
N LEU A 320 21.17 23.72 -9.46
CA LEU A 320 20.92 24.81 -8.52
C LEU A 320 22.11 25.04 -7.60
N LEU A 321 22.72 23.99 -7.04
CA LEU A 321 23.89 24.10 -6.16
C LEU A 321 25.09 24.74 -6.83
N HIS A 322 25.30 24.51 -8.12
CA HIS A 322 26.46 25.02 -8.88
C HIS A 322 26.19 26.34 -9.62
N ALA A 323 24.94 26.77 -9.76
CA ALA A 323 24.57 28.02 -10.42
C ALA A 323 25.16 29.24 -9.69
N SER A 324 26.30 29.74 -10.18
CA SER A 324 27.06 30.86 -9.60
C SER A 324 26.41 32.22 -9.86
N ASP A 325 25.66 32.33 -10.95
CA ASP A 325 24.89 33.49 -11.40
C ASP A 325 23.62 33.75 -10.57
N LEU A 326 23.08 32.72 -9.90
CA LEU A 326 21.88 32.85 -9.06
C LEU A 326 22.19 33.40 -7.66
N PRO A 327 21.48 34.46 -7.20
CA PRO A 327 21.58 34.94 -5.83
C PRO A 327 21.30 33.85 -4.79
N ASP A 328 22.08 33.82 -3.71
CA ASP A 328 22.01 32.76 -2.68
C ASP A 328 20.60 32.58 -2.10
N ARG A 329 19.89 33.69 -1.88
CA ARG A 329 18.50 33.70 -1.40
C ARG A 329 17.56 32.94 -2.34
N GLU A 330 17.70 33.15 -3.64
CA GLU A 330 16.85 32.50 -4.64
C GLU A 330 17.22 31.02 -4.79
N ARG A 331 18.53 30.69 -4.76
CA ARG A 331 19.02 29.30 -4.74
C ARG A 331 18.41 28.53 -3.58
N ARG A 332 18.50 29.06 -2.34
CA ARG A 332 17.89 28.46 -1.15
C ARG A 332 16.37 28.35 -1.26
N ARG A 333 15.70 29.36 -1.82
CA ARG A 333 14.24 29.34 -2.01
C ARG A 333 13.83 28.19 -2.91
N ARG A 334 14.48 28.02 -4.07
CA ARG A 334 14.17 26.93 -5.01
C ARG A 334 14.51 25.55 -4.44
N LEU A 335 15.67 25.41 -3.79
CA LEU A 335 16.03 24.16 -3.09
C LEU A 335 15.01 23.80 -2.00
N ARG A 336 14.51 24.78 -1.23
CA ARG A 336 13.46 24.51 -0.23
C ARG A 336 12.17 23.94 -0.84
N LEU A 337 11.79 24.37 -2.03
CA LEU A 337 10.61 23.85 -2.73
C LEU A 337 10.79 22.38 -3.15
N LEU A 338 12.00 22.01 -3.57
CA LEU A 338 12.37 20.63 -3.90
C LEU A 338 12.47 19.73 -2.66
N GLY A 339 13.04 20.24 -1.56
CA GLY A 339 13.16 19.48 -0.32
C GLY A 339 11.81 19.04 0.25
N ARG A 340 10.82 19.95 0.29
CA ARG A 340 9.49 19.69 0.86
C ARG A 340 8.83 18.45 0.27
N VAL A 341 8.52 17.49 1.13
CA VAL A 341 7.70 16.31 0.82
C VAL A 341 6.22 16.67 1.03
N GLY A 342 5.34 16.21 0.12
CA GLY A 342 3.89 16.29 0.29
C GLY A 342 3.34 15.01 0.94
N ASP A 343 2.08 15.03 1.37
CA ASP A 343 1.53 14.00 2.27
C ASP A 343 1.43 12.58 1.67
N GLU A 344 1.47 12.42 0.34
CA GLU A 344 1.18 11.14 -0.33
C GLU A 344 2.22 10.69 -1.39
N ALA A 345 3.33 11.41 -1.56
CA ALA A 345 4.29 11.12 -2.63
C ALA A 345 5.41 10.14 -2.20
N GLU A 346 5.72 9.15 -3.05
CA GLU A 346 6.99 8.41 -2.93
C GLU A 346 8.16 9.40 -2.96
N VAL A 347 9.00 9.35 -1.93
CA VAL A 347 10.06 10.34 -1.75
C VAL A 347 11.25 10.00 -2.65
N THR A 348 11.45 10.76 -3.73
CA THR A 348 12.66 10.69 -4.55
C THR A 348 13.89 11.03 -3.70
N ARG A 349 14.77 10.04 -3.51
CA ARG A 349 15.99 10.20 -2.70
C ARG A 349 17.11 10.80 -3.52
N LEU A 350 18.03 11.47 -2.84
CA LEU A 350 19.30 11.88 -3.45
C LEU A 350 20.32 10.74 -3.31
N SER A 351 21.24 10.65 -4.25
CA SER A 351 22.47 9.88 -4.07
C SER A 351 23.33 10.47 -2.95
N ASP A 352 24.21 9.64 -2.37
CA ASP A 352 25.10 10.06 -1.29
C ASP A 352 26.03 11.20 -1.73
N VAL A 353 26.51 11.18 -2.98
CA VAL A 353 27.32 12.26 -3.57
C VAL A 353 26.56 13.59 -3.60
N SER A 354 25.32 13.56 -4.09
CA SER A 354 24.46 14.75 -4.15
C SER A 354 24.11 15.26 -2.75
N ALA A 355 23.88 14.35 -1.80
CA ALA A 355 23.62 14.70 -0.41
C ALA A 355 24.82 15.39 0.26
N VAL A 356 26.04 14.89 0.04
CA VAL A 356 27.28 15.52 0.52
C VAL A 356 27.49 16.91 -0.08
N ALA A 357 27.25 17.07 -1.38
CA ALA A 357 27.38 18.37 -2.04
C ALA A 357 26.37 19.40 -1.49
N LEU A 358 25.12 18.97 -1.28
CA LEU A 358 24.09 19.80 -0.64
C LEU A 358 24.47 20.14 0.80
N TYR A 359 25.00 19.19 1.56
CA TYR A 359 25.45 19.38 2.94
C TYR A 359 26.59 20.39 3.05
N ALA A 360 27.61 20.24 2.19
CA ALA A 360 28.77 21.12 2.19
C ALA A 360 28.40 22.60 1.99
N ARG A 361 27.38 22.88 1.17
CA ARG A 361 26.93 24.26 0.90
C ARG A 361 25.82 24.74 1.85
N TYR A 362 24.88 23.87 2.21
CA TYR A 362 23.69 24.22 2.96
C TYR A 362 23.31 23.16 4.01
N PRO A 363 24.07 23.03 5.11
CA PRO A 363 23.82 21.99 6.13
C PRO A 363 22.42 22.11 6.75
N ARG A 364 21.90 23.33 6.92
CA ARG A 364 20.54 23.57 7.44
C ARG A 364 19.42 23.03 6.52
N LEU A 365 19.66 22.89 5.21
CA LEU A 365 18.66 22.31 4.30
C LEU A 365 18.62 20.79 4.45
N VAL A 366 19.79 20.14 4.59
CA VAL A 366 19.93 18.70 4.86
C VAL A 366 19.29 18.33 6.19
N ARG A 367 19.56 19.10 7.25
CA ARG A 367 18.93 18.94 8.57
C ARG A 367 17.44 19.31 8.59
N GLY A 368 16.91 19.92 7.54
CA GLY A 368 15.57 20.47 7.51
C GLY A 368 14.72 19.81 6.44
N VAL A 369 14.35 20.60 5.43
CA VAL A 369 13.42 20.20 4.37
C VAL A 369 13.92 19.04 3.50
N PHE A 370 15.23 18.81 3.38
CA PHE A 370 15.75 17.67 2.63
C PHE A 370 15.90 16.40 3.45
N ALA A 371 15.71 16.44 4.77
CA ALA A 371 15.94 15.27 5.60
C ALA A 371 15.22 13.99 5.09
N PRO A 372 13.93 14.01 4.70
CA PRO A 372 13.27 12.83 4.15
C PRO A 372 13.94 12.23 2.90
N ARG A 373 14.73 13.03 2.16
CA ARG A 373 15.40 12.66 0.91
C ARG A 373 16.86 12.26 1.07
N VAL A 374 17.43 12.46 2.26
CA VAL A 374 18.87 12.24 2.56
C VAL A 374 19.08 11.52 3.90
N MET A 375 18.02 10.99 4.51
CA MET A 375 18.13 10.14 5.69
C MET A 375 18.35 8.68 5.28
N PRO A 376 19.19 7.94 6.02
CA PRO A 376 19.40 6.53 5.80
C PRO A 376 18.15 5.70 6.08
N SER A 377 18.09 4.51 5.50
CA SER A 377 17.01 3.53 5.67
C SER A 377 17.53 2.11 5.43
N ALA A 378 16.69 1.09 5.55
CA ALA A 378 17.06 -0.30 5.24
C ALA A 378 17.66 -0.55 3.84
N VAL A 379 17.47 0.37 2.88
CA VAL A 379 17.92 0.20 1.48
C VAL A 379 18.95 1.23 1.00
N GLN A 380 19.34 2.20 1.82
CA GLN A 380 20.32 3.25 1.45
C GLN A 380 20.98 3.85 2.69
N GLY A 381 22.32 3.89 2.74
CA GLY A 381 23.09 4.19 3.95
C GLY A 381 23.67 5.61 4.08
N TYR A 382 24.03 6.26 2.97
CA TYR A 382 24.73 7.57 2.96
C TYR A 382 26.07 7.62 3.73
N PRO A 383 27.03 6.69 3.49
CA PRO A 383 28.30 6.63 4.22
C PRO A 383 29.16 7.89 4.08
N ARG A 384 29.19 8.55 2.92
CA ARG A 384 29.98 9.76 2.72
C ARG A 384 29.38 10.95 3.47
N LEU A 385 28.05 11.08 3.48
CA LEU A 385 27.38 12.10 4.29
C LEU A 385 27.64 11.87 5.78
N MET A 386 27.56 10.63 6.26
CA MET A 386 27.88 10.27 7.65
C MET A 386 29.32 10.64 8.00
N ALA A 387 30.29 10.22 7.19
CA ALA A 387 31.70 10.55 7.41
C ALA A 387 31.95 12.06 7.49
N ARG A 388 31.29 12.83 6.60
CA ARG A 388 31.40 14.30 6.60
C ARG A 388 30.74 14.92 7.83
N ALA A 389 29.60 14.40 8.29
CA ALA A 389 28.94 14.86 9.51
C ALA A 389 29.79 14.60 10.76
N LEU A 390 30.42 13.42 10.84
CA LEU A 390 31.35 13.05 11.91
C LEU A 390 32.57 13.96 11.93
N GLN A 391 33.17 14.23 10.77
CA GLN A 391 34.33 15.11 10.63
C GLN A 391 34.03 16.55 11.10
N GLU A 392 32.86 17.07 10.76
CA GLU A 392 32.44 18.44 11.10
C GLU A 392 31.83 18.55 12.51
N GLY A 393 31.72 17.43 13.25
CA GLY A 393 31.07 17.40 14.56
C GLY A 393 29.59 17.79 14.52
N ASP A 394 28.88 17.50 13.43
CA ASP A 394 27.46 17.84 13.27
C ASP A 394 26.55 16.86 14.02
N GLU A 395 26.50 17.04 15.34
CA GLU A 395 25.74 16.19 16.26
C GLU A 395 24.26 16.09 15.86
N VAL A 396 23.65 17.17 15.37
CA VAL A 396 22.24 17.18 14.98
C VAL A 396 21.97 16.24 13.81
N LEU A 397 22.85 16.23 12.80
CA LEU A 397 22.71 15.33 11.66
C LEU A 397 23.01 13.88 12.05
N ILE A 398 24.05 13.67 12.87
CA ILE A 398 24.42 12.35 13.40
C ILE A 398 23.25 11.73 14.17
N ASP A 399 22.62 12.49 15.07
CA ASP A 399 21.48 12.05 15.88
C ASP A 399 20.27 11.72 14.98
N ARG A 400 20.02 12.54 13.97
CA ARG A 400 18.92 12.30 13.04
C ARG A 400 19.12 11.05 12.18
N MET A 401 20.34 10.81 11.70
CA MET A 401 20.68 9.60 10.96
C MET A 401 20.62 8.36 11.85
N ALA A 402 21.01 8.47 13.12
CA ALA A 402 20.86 7.40 14.10
C ALA A 402 19.38 7.08 14.36
N SER A 403 18.57 8.08 14.66
CA SER A 403 17.12 7.92 14.86
C SER A 403 16.44 7.22 13.68
N ALA A 404 16.84 7.54 12.45
CA ALA A 404 16.33 6.88 11.24
C ALA A 404 16.70 5.39 11.15
N LEU A 405 17.84 4.96 11.72
CA LEU A 405 18.37 3.60 11.60
C LEU A 405 18.14 2.70 12.82
N ILE A 406 17.86 3.21 14.01
CA ILE A 406 17.71 2.40 15.24
C ILE A 406 16.70 1.26 15.06
N MET A 407 15.64 1.50 14.27
CA MET A 407 14.53 0.57 14.07
C MET A 407 14.60 -0.22 12.75
N GLU A 408 15.66 -0.01 11.97
CA GLU A 408 15.79 -0.59 10.62
C GLU A 408 16.60 -1.89 10.67
N VAL A 409 16.21 -2.87 9.86
CA VAL A 409 17.03 -4.04 9.57
C VAL A 409 17.59 -3.85 8.15
N PRO A 410 18.92 -3.80 7.96
CA PRO A 410 19.50 -3.67 6.64
C PRO A 410 18.95 -4.76 5.70
N ARG A 411 18.53 -4.38 4.49
CA ARG A 411 18.13 -5.36 3.49
C ARG A 411 19.37 -6.15 3.05
N PHE A 412 19.20 -7.44 2.79
CA PHE A 412 20.29 -8.31 2.35
C PHE A 412 21.01 -7.70 1.12
N GLY A 413 22.34 -7.62 1.18
CA GLY A 413 23.19 -7.08 0.10
C GLY A 413 23.44 -5.57 0.14
N VAL A 414 22.86 -4.82 1.08
CA VAL A 414 23.06 -3.36 1.18
C VAL A 414 24.18 -3.01 2.16
N VAL A 415 25.43 -3.07 1.69
CA VAL A 415 26.66 -2.88 2.50
C VAL A 415 26.73 -1.49 3.14
N GLU A 416 26.31 -0.44 2.43
CA GLU A 416 26.36 0.95 2.90
C GLU A 416 25.60 1.17 4.22
N VAL A 417 24.46 0.50 4.40
CA VAL A 417 23.65 0.65 5.62
C VAL A 417 24.37 0.01 6.80
N ALA A 418 24.98 -1.15 6.60
CA ALA A 418 25.78 -1.81 7.62
C ALA A 418 26.99 -0.96 8.03
N GLU A 419 27.68 -0.34 7.07
CA GLU A 419 28.80 0.57 7.31
C GLU A 419 28.38 1.77 8.17
N VAL A 420 27.33 2.49 7.78
CA VAL A 420 26.83 3.65 8.53
C VAL A 420 26.35 3.26 9.92
N THR A 421 25.69 2.10 10.05
CA THR A 421 25.24 1.60 11.35
C THR A 421 26.43 1.27 12.25
N ALA A 422 27.52 0.71 11.71
CA ALA A 422 28.75 0.44 12.44
C ALA A 422 29.45 1.72 12.89
N GLN A 423 29.56 2.73 12.01
CA GLN A 423 30.12 4.05 12.34
C GLN A 423 29.33 4.72 13.48
N LEU A 424 28.00 4.72 13.39
CA LEU A 424 27.13 5.24 14.45
C LEU A 424 27.29 4.47 15.77
N THR A 425 27.38 3.14 15.70
CA THR A 425 27.60 2.31 16.89
C THR A 425 28.90 2.68 17.58
N GLN A 426 29.99 2.81 16.82
CA GLN A 426 31.29 3.21 17.35
C GLN A 426 31.26 4.62 17.95
N TYR A 427 30.58 5.54 17.28
CA TYR A 427 30.40 6.91 17.75
C TYR A 427 29.72 6.95 19.13
N TYR A 428 28.55 6.32 19.28
CA TYR A 428 27.84 6.31 20.56
C TYR A 428 28.57 5.50 21.65
N ARG A 429 29.30 4.43 21.28
CA ARG A 429 30.18 3.72 22.21
C ARG A 429 31.25 4.62 22.79
N SER A 430 31.87 5.48 21.96
CA SER A 430 32.90 6.41 22.44
C SER A 430 32.34 7.42 23.46
N LEU A 431 31.07 7.83 23.28
CA LEU A 431 30.38 8.75 24.19
C LEU A 431 30.05 8.13 25.55
N LEU A 432 30.14 6.80 25.74
CA LEU A 432 29.98 6.20 27.06
C LEU A 432 31.05 6.65 28.07
N SER A 433 32.19 7.16 27.60
CA SER A 433 33.20 7.81 28.45
C SER A 433 32.74 9.16 29.00
N GLU A 434 31.73 9.78 28.39
CA GLU A 434 31.07 11.03 28.80
C GLU A 434 29.56 10.78 29.02
N PRO A 435 29.14 10.05 30.06
CA PRO A 435 27.77 9.54 30.13
C PRO A 435 26.68 10.61 30.14
N ARG A 436 26.97 11.80 30.70
CA ARG A 436 26.11 13.00 30.65
C ARG A 436 25.78 13.43 29.22
N ARG A 437 26.80 13.47 28.36
CA ARG A 437 26.64 13.81 26.95
C ARG A 437 25.94 12.70 26.17
N PHE A 438 26.27 11.44 26.48
CA PHE A 438 25.59 10.28 25.90
C PHE A 438 24.08 10.31 26.15
N GLY A 439 23.65 10.39 27.42
CA GLY A 439 22.23 10.35 27.77
C GLY A 439 21.44 11.54 27.23
N ALA A 440 22.02 12.74 27.25
CA ALA A 440 21.41 13.95 26.71
C ALA A 440 21.08 13.85 25.21
N ARG A 441 21.81 13.02 24.46
CA ARG A 441 21.59 12.82 23.00
C ARG A 441 20.75 11.59 22.69
N VAL A 442 21.02 10.48 23.37
CA VAL A 442 20.36 9.21 23.09
C VAL A 442 18.92 9.18 23.57
N VAL A 443 18.64 9.72 24.74
CA VAL A 443 17.30 9.63 25.34
C VAL A 443 16.24 10.35 24.51
N PRO A 444 16.46 11.60 24.02
CA PRO A 444 15.51 12.25 23.10
C PRO A 444 15.20 11.42 21.85
N MET A 445 16.21 10.80 21.23
CA MET A 445 16.00 9.96 20.05
C MET A 445 15.12 8.75 20.37
N LEU A 446 15.32 8.10 21.52
CA LEU A 446 14.56 6.92 21.91
C LEU A 446 13.11 7.25 22.25
N ILE A 447 12.84 8.36 22.93
CA ILE A 447 11.47 8.72 23.33
C ILE A 447 10.61 9.20 22.16
N GLU A 448 11.21 9.61 21.04
CA GLU A 448 10.49 9.96 19.80
C GLU A 448 10.05 8.73 18.99
N LEU A 449 10.51 7.52 19.33
CA LEU A 449 10.16 6.32 18.59
C LEU A 449 8.67 5.94 18.78
N SER A 450 8.00 5.61 17.68
CA SER A 450 6.59 5.18 17.68
C SER A 450 6.42 3.67 17.91
N SER A 451 5.33 3.28 18.58
CA SER A 451 4.90 1.88 18.74
C SER A 451 4.28 1.26 17.48
N GLU A 452 3.96 2.05 16.45
CA GLU A 452 3.34 1.56 15.20
C GLU A 452 4.31 0.72 14.35
N ARG A 453 5.62 0.95 14.48
CA ARG A 453 6.62 0.13 13.78
C ARG A 453 6.64 -1.27 14.39
N ARG A 454 6.36 -2.29 13.55
CA ARG A 454 6.32 -3.69 13.95
C ARG A 454 7.69 -4.15 14.49
N TRP A 455 7.83 -4.18 15.81
CA TRP A 455 9.05 -4.59 16.50
C TRP A 455 9.27 -6.11 16.43
N ARG A 456 10.34 -6.55 15.77
CA ARG A 456 10.84 -7.94 15.79
C ARG A 456 12.17 -8.01 16.53
N ALA A 457 12.10 -7.96 17.86
CA ALA A 457 13.25 -7.85 18.77
C ALA A 457 14.45 -8.73 18.37
N GLY A 458 14.22 -10.03 18.17
CA GLY A 458 15.31 -10.99 17.93
C GLY A 458 16.05 -10.75 16.62
N MET A 459 15.34 -10.39 15.55
CA MET A 459 15.97 -10.11 14.25
C MET A 459 16.69 -8.77 14.26
N LEU A 460 16.06 -7.74 14.84
CA LEU A 460 16.64 -6.40 14.87
C LEU A 460 17.89 -6.35 15.74
N LEU A 461 17.83 -6.82 16.98
CA LEU A 461 18.98 -6.78 17.89
C LEU A 461 20.15 -7.65 17.40
N LYS A 462 19.87 -8.71 16.61
CA LYS A 462 20.92 -9.53 15.98
C LYS A 462 21.57 -8.86 14.77
N SER A 463 20.82 -8.06 14.02
CA SER A 463 21.24 -7.56 12.70
C SER A 463 21.59 -6.06 12.69
N ASN A 464 21.25 -5.33 13.74
CA ASN A 464 21.48 -3.91 13.88
C ASN A 464 22.32 -3.63 15.15
N PRO A 465 23.64 -3.44 15.01
CA PRO A 465 24.54 -3.22 16.15
C PRO A 465 24.25 -1.91 16.90
N LEU A 466 23.70 -0.89 16.22
CA LEU A 466 23.30 0.37 16.87
C LEU A 466 22.12 0.13 17.81
N ALA A 467 21.11 -0.60 17.35
CA ALA A 467 19.96 -0.98 18.16
C ALA A 467 20.39 -1.84 19.36
N HIS A 468 21.27 -2.82 19.13
CA HIS A 468 21.83 -3.64 20.21
C HIS A 468 22.56 -2.78 21.24
N HIS A 469 23.42 -1.88 20.78
CA HIS A 469 24.18 -1.00 21.65
C HIS A 469 23.27 -0.11 22.51
N LEU A 470 22.35 0.63 21.89
CA LEU A 470 21.51 1.60 22.59
C LEU A 470 20.44 0.96 23.48
N LEU A 471 19.92 -0.21 23.13
CA LEU A 471 18.79 -0.83 23.82
C LEU A 471 19.19 -1.94 24.80
N VAL A 472 20.43 -2.44 24.73
CA VAL A 472 20.92 -3.55 25.56
C VAL A 472 22.23 -3.20 26.25
N GLU A 473 23.26 -2.75 25.53
CA GLU A 473 24.59 -2.51 26.12
C GLU A 473 24.61 -1.23 26.98
N ALA A 474 23.91 -0.19 26.55
CA ALA A 474 23.93 1.12 27.19
C ALA A 474 23.04 1.25 28.44
N LEU A 475 22.37 0.16 28.88
CA LEU A 475 21.47 0.19 30.02
C LEU A 475 22.06 0.82 31.30
N PRO A 476 23.33 0.54 31.68
CA PRO A 476 23.93 1.16 32.87
C PRO A 476 24.07 2.69 32.75
N ALA A 477 24.27 3.22 31.54
CA ALA A 477 24.44 4.66 31.33
C ALA A 477 23.16 5.43 31.64
N TYR A 478 21.99 4.84 31.35
CA TYR A 478 20.70 5.49 31.64
C TYR A 478 20.43 5.65 33.14
N LEU A 479 21.03 4.82 34.00
CA LEU A 479 20.88 4.92 35.46
C LEU A 479 21.57 6.14 36.07
N LEU A 480 22.43 6.82 35.32
CA LEU A 480 23.22 7.93 35.85
C LEU A 480 22.38 9.18 36.08
N ASP A 481 21.27 9.34 35.37
CA ASP A 481 20.33 10.45 35.53
C ASP A 481 18.88 9.94 35.71
N GLU A 482 18.21 10.44 36.74
CA GLU A 482 16.82 10.12 37.04
C GLU A 482 15.86 10.63 35.96
N ALA A 483 16.11 11.83 35.42
CA ALA A 483 15.25 12.46 34.44
C ALA A 483 15.21 11.65 33.14
N TRP A 484 16.34 11.10 32.73
CA TRP A 484 16.43 10.22 31.57
C TRP A 484 15.64 8.94 31.75
N LEU A 485 15.83 8.28 32.90
CA LEU A 485 15.11 7.05 33.21
C LEU A 485 13.60 7.28 33.25
N GLY A 486 13.17 8.38 33.87
CA GLY A 486 11.77 8.77 33.87
C GLY A 486 11.23 9.08 32.48
N ALA A 487 12.02 9.70 31.60
CA ALA A 487 11.63 9.92 30.21
C ALA A 487 11.46 8.61 29.44
N LEU A 488 12.39 7.66 29.59
CA LEU A 488 12.29 6.32 28.98
C LEU A 488 11.05 5.56 29.47
N LEU A 489 10.75 5.61 30.77
CA LEU A 489 9.58 4.95 31.36
C LEU A 489 8.24 5.57 30.91
N ARG A 490 8.25 6.84 30.48
CA ARG A 490 7.08 7.53 29.92
C ARG A 490 7.02 7.52 28.39
N ALA A 491 7.97 6.87 27.73
CA ALA A 491 8.03 6.86 26.27
C ALA A 491 6.77 6.25 25.64
N PRO A 492 6.33 6.72 24.46
CA PRO A 492 5.18 6.16 23.74
C PRO A 492 5.43 4.73 23.28
N ALA A 493 6.65 4.41 22.82
CA ALA A 493 7.04 3.08 22.41
C ALA A 493 7.23 2.11 23.59
N TRP A 494 6.50 0.99 23.57
CA TRP A 494 6.56 -0.06 24.60
C TRP A 494 7.96 -0.66 24.79
N PHE A 495 8.72 -0.81 23.72
CA PHE A 495 10.07 -1.38 23.77
C PHE A 495 11.09 -0.41 24.39
N VAL A 496 10.82 0.90 24.36
CA VAL A 496 11.63 1.94 25.04
C VAL A 496 11.31 1.96 26.53
N ARG A 497 10.03 1.88 26.92
CA ARG A 497 9.65 1.70 28.33
C ARG A 497 10.25 0.44 28.93
N ARG A 498 10.24 -0.65 28.16
CA ARG A 498 10.93 -1.90 28.51
C ARG A 498 12.42 -1.67 28.79
N VAL A 499 13.13 -0.89 27.97
CA VAL A 499 14.56 -0.55 28.18
C VAL A 499 14.75 0.15 29.52
N GLY A 500 13.88 1.11 29.85
CA GLY A 500 13.88 1.77 31.17
C GLY A 500 13.70 0.79 32.32
N CYS A 501 12.72 -0.11 32.23
CA CYS A 501 12.50 -1.16 33.23
C CYS A 501 13.67 -2.16 33.32
N GLN A 502 14.30 -2.48 32.19
CA GLN A 502 15.47 -3.37 32.13
C GLN A 502 16.68 -2.74 32.81
N ALA A 503 16.95 -1.44 32.58
CA ALA A 503 18.03 -0.71 33.23
C ALA A 503 17.90 -0.78 34.76
N LEU A 504 16.69 -0.61 35.29
CA LEU A 504 16.39 -0.73 36.72
C LEU A 504 16.63 -2.13 37.31
N CYS A 505 16.67 -3.17 36.48
CA CYS A 505 16.83 -4.54 36.92
C CYS A 505 18.27 -5.08 36.76
N LEU A 506 18.97 -4.65 35.72
CA LEU A 506 20.21 -5.30 35.24
C LEU A 506 21.49 -4.47 35.43
N GLY A 507 21.41 -3.25 35.96
CA GLY A 507 22.59 -2.43 36.25
C GLY A 507 23.29 -2.77 37.57
N ASP A 508 24.32 -1.98 37.90
CA ASP A 508 25.01 -2.01 39.20
C ASP A 508 24.02 -2.10 40.36
N GLU A 509 24.23 -3.04 41.29
CA GLU A 509 23.19 -3.42 42.25
C GLU A 509 22.80 -2.27 43.18
N ALA A 510 23.77 -1.45 43.59
CA ALA A 510 23.53 -0.30 44.47
C ALA A 510 22.84 0.84 43.71
N LEU A 511 23.35 1.22 42.53
CA LEU A 511 22.81 2.32 41.75
C LEU A 511 21.41 1.98 41.20
N ALA A 512 21.24 0.79 40.64
CA ALA A 512 19.95 0.33 40.11
C ALA A 512 18.89 0.27 41.20
N SER A 513 19.22 -0.21 42.41
CA SER A 513 18.29 -0.21 43.55
C SER A 513 17.91 1.21 44.00
N ARG A 514 18.88 2.13 44.04
CA ARG A 514 18.60 3.54 44.35
C ARG A 514 17.66 4.17 43.31
N ARG A 515 17.96 3.99 42.02
CA ARG A 515 17.13 4.52 40.92
C ARG A 515 15.76 3.86 40.84
N ALA A 516 15.66 2.57 41.14
CA ALA A 516 14.38 1.87 41.19
C ALA A 516 13.46 2.49 42.24
N ARG A 517 14.01 2.87 43.41
CA ARG A 517 13.23 3.56 44.44
C ARG A 517 12.70 4.92 43.98
N GLN A 518 13.53 5.70 43.29
CA GLN A 518 13.15 7.02 42.78
C GLN A 518 12.11 6.93 41.65
N CYS A 519 12.22 5.92 40.79
CA CYS A 519 11.40 5.80 39.58
C CYS A 519 10.25 4.78 39.69
N ALA A 520 10.02 4.18 40.88
CA ALA A 520 9.05 3.09 41.05
C ALA A 520 7.66 3.45 40.52
N ARG A 521 7.13 4.61 40.93
CA ARG A 521 5.81 5.11 40.47
C ARG A 521 5.76 5.33 38.95
N GLN A 522 6.87 5.75 38.34
CA GLN A 522 6.94 5.96 36.89
C GLN A 522 6.96 4.64 36.10
N ALA A 523 7.41 3.54 36.71
CA ALA A 523 7.40 2.20 36.10
C ALA A 523 6.06 1.47 36.26
N MET A 524 5.20 1.88 37.22
CA MET A 524 3.92 1.23 37.50
C MET A 524 2.98 1.15 36.29
N PRO A 525 2.77 2.20 35.47
CA PRO A 525 1.88 2.12 34.31
C PRO A 525 2.19 0.97 33.34
N SER A 526 3.46 0.57 33.24
CA SER A 526 3.91 -0.56 32.42
C SER A 526 3.47 -1.93 32.93
N LEU A 527 2.94 -2.04 34.16
CA LEU A 527 2.30 -3.26 34.68
C LEU A 527 1.03 -3.62 33.88
N GLY A 528 0.30 -2.60 33.41
CA GLY A 528 -0.89 -2.75 32.56
C GLY A 528 -0.61 -2.82 31.05
N ALA A 529 0.66 -2.87 30.65
CA ALA A 529 1.02 -2.86 29.23
C ALA A 529 0.49 -4.11 28.49
N ARG A 530 0.07 -3.96 27.22
CA ARG A 530 -0.37 -5.10 26.40
C ARG A 530 0.76 -6.10 26.10
N HIS A 531 2.00 -5.64 26.06
CA HIS A 531 3.14 -6.49 25.72
C HIS A 531 3.70 -7.18 26.96
N ARG A 532 3.57 -8.52 27.03
CA ARG A 532 4.10 -9.35 28.13
C ARG A 532 5.57 -9.07 28.46
N ALA A 533 6.42 -8.83 27.45
CA ALA A 533 7.84 -8.53 27.70
C ALA A 533 8.05 -7.22 28.47
N GLU A 534 7.25 -6.18 28.20
CA GLU A 534 7.28 -4.93 28.97
C GLU A 534 6.81 -5.16 30.40
N ARG A 535 5.65 -5.81 30.57
CA ARG A 535 5.06 -6.11 31.89
C ARG A 535 6.01 -6.87 32.80
N ARG A 536 6.68 -7.90 32.27
CA ARG A 536 7.64 -8.71 33.05
C ARG A 536 8.79 -7.89 33.62
N TRP A 537 9.35 -6.98 32.82
CA TRP A 537 10.43 -6.11 33.30
C TRP A 537 9.91 -5.02 34.25
N ALA A 538 8.71 -4.48 33.99
CA ALA A 538 8.07 -3.53 34.89
C ALA A 538 7.80 -4.15 36.26
N ALA A 539 7.27 -5.37 36.32
CA ALA A 539 7.02 -6.09 37.57
C ALA A 539 8.29 -6.24 38.42
N ARG A 540 9.42 -6.59 37.78
CA ARG A 540 10.72 -6.69 38.47
C ARG A 540 11.24 -5.33 38.94
N ALA A 541 11.13 -4.30 38.11
CA ALA A 541 11.56 -2.95 38.44
C ALA A 541 10.75 -2.38 39.62
N VAL A 542 9.43 -2.54 39.60
CA VAL A 542 8.53 -2.12 40.69
C VAL A 542 8.82 -2.90 41.98
N ALA A 543 8.98 -4.23 41.92
CA ALA A 543 9.32 -5.04 43.09
C ALA A 543 10.62 -4.57 43.78
N ARG A 544 11.60 -4.12 42.99
CA ARG A 544 12.87 -3.59 43.48
C ARG A 544 12.74 -2.17 44.04
N GLY A 545 11.89 -1.35 43.42
CA GLY A 545 11.75 0.07 43.72
C GLY A 545 10.81 0.41 44.88
N VAL A 546 9.79 -0.41 45.13
CA VAL A 546 8.85 -0.15 46.24
C VAL A 546 9.59 -0.17 47.59
N CYS A 547 9.52 0.95 48.30
CA CYS A 547 10.21 1.17 49.58
C CYS A 547 9.32 1.66 50.72
N ASP A 548 8.05 1.98 50.44
CA ASP A 548 7.07 2.48 51.41
C ASP A 548 5.71 1.81 51.18
N GLU A 549 4.84 1.93 52.18
CA GLU A 549 3.56 1.25 52.22
C GLU A 549 2.55 1.81 51.20
N GLU A 550 2.61 3.11 50.91
CA GLU A 550 1.75 3.77 49.93
C GLU A 550 2.05 3.25 48.51
N SER A 551 3.33 3.27 48.10
CA SER A 551 3.76 2.76 46.80
C SER A 551 3.57 1.24 46.66
N ALA A 552 3.67 0.49 47.77
CA ALA A 552 3.33 -0.94 47.78
C ALA A 552 1.84 -1.16 47.49
N ARG A 553 0.96 -0.41 48.16
CA ARG A 553 -0.49 -0.47 47.96
C ARG A 553 -0.87 -0.12 46.52
N ASP A 554 -0.33 0.97 45.97
CA ASP A 554 -0.62 1.40 44.60
C ASP A 554 -0.17 0.35 43.56
N ALA A 555 1.03 -0.23 43.75
CA ALA A 555 1.53 -1.30 42.89
C ALA A 555 0.66 -2.56 42.96
N LEU A 556 0.21 -2.95 44.15
CA LEU A 556 -0.66 -4.10 44.39
C LEU A 556 -2.03 -3.92 43.73
N GLN A 557 -2.65 -2.75 43.88
CA GLN A 557 -3.94 -2.43 43.24
C GLN A 557 -3.83 -2.52 41.71
N MET A 558 -2.79 -1.93 41.13
CA MET A 558 -2.60 -1.96 39.67
C MET A 558 -2.30 -3.37 39.16
N ALA A 559 -1.44 -4.13 39.83
CA ALA A 559 -1.12 -5.50 39.44
C ALA A 559 -2.34 -6.42 39.55
N GLN A 560 -3.15 -6.27 40.60
CA GLN A 560 -4.36 -7.08 40.81
C GLN A 560 -5.41 -6.78 39.74
N ALA A 561 -5.67 -5.50 39.42
CA ALA A 561 -6.61 -5.12 38.37
C ALA A 561 -6.27 -5.73 37.01
N VAL A 562 -4.98 -5.85 36.68
CA VAL A 562 -4.52 -6.50 35.44
C VAL A 562 -4.69 -8.02 35.50
N LEU A 563 -4.38 -8.64 36.64
CA LEU A 563 -4.55 -10.08 36.84
C LEU A 563 -6.02 -10.51 36.75
N ASP A 564 -6.94 -9.76 37.36
CA ASP A 564 -8.38 -10.04 37.30
C ASP A 564 -8.89 -10.00 35.84
N GLY A 565 -8.41 -9.03 35.06
CA GLY A 565 -8.71 -8.92 33.63
C GLY A 565 -8.15 -10.07 32.79
N GLU A 566 -6.89 -10.47 33.01
CA GLU A 566 -6.24 -11.58 32.26
C GLU A 566 -6.86 -12.95 32.64
N LEU A 567 -7.17 -13.18 33.92
CA LEU A 567 -7.83 -14.41 34.38
C LEU A 567 -9.21 -14.58 33.76
N SER A 568 -9.98 -13.49 33.65
CA SER A 568 -11.28 -13.48 32.96
C SER A 568 -11.15 -13.83 31.46
N ALA A 569 -9.98 -13.62 30.87
CA ALA A 569 -9.65 -13.97 29.48
C ALA A 569 -8.93 -15.34 29.35
N GLY A 570 -8.81 -16.12 30.43
CA GLY A 570 -8.12 -17.41 30.43
C GLY A 570 -6.59 -17.32 30.29
N GLN A 571 -5.99 -16.16 30.58
CA GLN A 571 -4.55 -15.93 30.51
C GLN A 571 -3.99 -15.63 31.92
N GLY A 572 -2.79 -16.15 32.24
CA GLY A 572 -2.11 -15.87 33.50
C GLY A 572 -0.73 -15.25 33.28
N ASP A 573 -0.41 -14.17 34.01
CA ASP A 573 0.91 -13.54 33.99
C ASP A 573 1.70 -13.88 35.27
N ALA A 574 2.54 -14.91 35.20
CA ALA A 574 3.31 -15.41 36.34
C ALA A 574 4.20 -14.35 37.01
N GLU A 575 4.68 -13.33 36.28
CA GLU A 575 5.49 -12.28 36.92
C GLU A 575 4.64 -11.32 37.75
N LEU A 576 3.40 -11.03 37.35
CA LEU A 576 2.49 -10.22 38.16
C LEU A 576 2.07 -10.98 39.43
N VAL A 577 1.81 -12.28 39.33
CA VAL A 577 1.56 -13.12 40.52
C VAL A 577 2.76 -13.11 41.47
N ARG A 578 3.99 -13.22 40.94
CA ARG A 578 5.21 -13.11 41.75
C ARG A 578 5.35 -11.74 42.40
N LEU A 579 5.06 -10.66 41.68
CA LEU A 579 5.07 -9.30 42.22
C LEU A 579 4.09 -9.18 43.39
N VAL A 580 2.84 -9.58 43.19
CA VAL A 580 1.80 -9.55 44.23
C VAL A 580 2.23 -10.37 45.45
N GLY A 581 2.68 -11.61 45.25
CA GLY A 581 3.14 -12.46 46.35
C GLY A 581 4.30 -11.84 47.15
N ARG A 582 5.30 -11.25 46.47
CA ARG A 582 6.45 -10.59 47.12
C ARG A 582 6.03 -9.34 47.89
N LEU A 583 5.23 -8.47 47.29
CA LEU A 583 4.81 -7.23 47.92
C LEU A 583 3.86 -7.50 49.09
N SER A 584 2.94 -8.46 48.97
CA SER A 584 2.04 -8.83 50.07
C SER A 584 2.77 -9.45 51.27
N ALA A 585 3.83 -10.24 51.02
CA ALA A 585 4.65 -10.79 52.10
C ALA A 585 5.48 -9.70 52.80
N ARG A 586 5.97 -8.70 52.04
CA ARG A 586 6.81 -7.62 52.57
C ARG A 586 6.01 -6.48 53.21
N TRP A 587 4.80 -6.21 52.73
CA TRP A 587 3.93 -5.11 53.16
C TRP A 587 2.49 -5.59 53.43
N PRO A 588 2.25 -6.28 54.56
CA PRO A 588 0.95 -6.89 54.84
C PRO A 588 -0.21 -5.89 54.98
N GLN A 589 0.02 -4.69 55.55
CA GLN A 589 -1.07 -3.72 55.69
C GLN A 589 -1.43 -3.06 54.34
N ALA A 590 -0.44 -2.76 53.48
CA ALA A 590 -0.70 -2.37 52.09
C ALA A 590 -1.52 -3.42 51.33
N ALA A 591 -1.23 -4.71 51.49
CA ALA A 591 -2.00 -5.79 50.87
C ALA A 591 -3.45 -5.83 51.36
N HIS A 592 -3.66 -5.67 52.67
CA HIS A 592 -4.98 -5.58 53.26
C HIS A 592 -5.77 -4.36 52.70
N GLN A 593 -5.13 -3.19 52.64
CA GLN A 593 -5.71 -1.96 52.09
C GLN A 593 -5.98 -2.05 50.57
N ALA A 594 -5.21 -2.86 49.84
CA ALA A 594 -5.43 -3.16 48.43
C ALA A 594 -6.54 -4.21 48.19
N GLY A 595 -7.17 -4.73 49.25
CA GLY A 595 -8.24 -5.73 49.16
C GLY A 595 -7.76 -7.17 48.98
N LEU A 596 -6.45 -7.43 49.12
CA LEU A 596 -5.87 -8.76 49.02
C LEU A 596 -5.95 -9.45 50.39
N ARG A 597 -6.69 -10.56 50.47
CA ARG A 597 -6.73 -11.38 51.70
C ARG A 597 -5.35 -12.02 51.92
N PRO A 598 -4.83 -12.09 53.17
CA PRO A 598 -3.61 -12.83 53.44
C PRO A 598 -3.82 -14.29 53.06
N GLY A 599 -3.04 -14.78 52.09
CA GLY A 599 -2.97 -16.20 51.78
C GLY A 599 -2.47 -16.94 53.02
N ARG A 600 -3.21 -17.95 53.49
CA ARG A 600 -2.66 -18.94 54.42
C ARG A 600 -1.38 -19.49 53.77
N GLY A 601 -0.25 -19.35 54.44
CA GLY A 601 1.01 -19.96 54.01
C GLY A 601 0.84 -21.47 53.77
N PRO A 602 1.74 -22.10 53.00
CA PRO A 602 1.69 -23.54 52.85
C PRO A 602 1.87 -24.14 54.25
N GLY A 603 0.92 -24.98 54.67
CA GLY A 603 1.11 -25.82 55.85
C GLY A 603 2.34 -26.71 55.66
N PRO A 604 2.98 -27.16 56.74
CA PRO A 604 4.15 -28.01 56.64
C PRO A 604 3.76 -29.32 55.94
N GLY A 605 4.39 -29.57 54.80
CA GLY A 605 4.26 -30.77 53.97
C GLY A 605 5.46 -30.90 53.07
#